data_AF-A0A2D5AGN2-F1
#
_entry.id   AF-A0A2D5AGN2-F1
#
_cell.length_a   1.000
_cell.length_b   1.000
_cell.length_c   1.000
_cell.angle_alpha   90.00
_cell.angle_beta   90.00
_cell.angle_gamma   90.00
#
_symmetry.space_group_name_H-M   'P 1'
#
loop_
_entity.id
_entity.type
_entity.pdbx_description
1 polymer ?
#
loop_
_entity_poly.entity_id
_entity_poly.type
_entity_poly.pdbx_seq_one_letter_code
_entity_poly.pdbx_strand_id
1 'polypeptide(L)'
;MGDKTIKTVLSAVRMLVIVAGALLCIMITSKSGADETFVEGQERYGALLDNLFYIIYAVGIACGAAAVLFGLYFFATNLKAKMGTLIGIAGFVVLGLVSFYALADSTVLRAYEASGITVTEGESLFAGGGMYFVYLLGLVALGSIVVAEVNKAIK
;
A
#
# COMPACT_ATOMS: atom_id res chain seq x y z
N MET A 1 1.95 27.72 19.11
CA MET A 1 1.81 26.60 20.06
C MET A 1 3.18 25.99 20.31
N GLY A 2 3.59 25.79 21.56
CA GLY A 2 4.89 25.19 21.86
C GLY A 2 4.91 23.70 21.51
N ASP A 3 6.07 23.17 21.10
CA ASP A 3 6.30 21.76 20.75
C ASP A 3 5.79 20.78 21.82
N LYS A 4 5.92 21.16 23.10
CA LYS A 4 5.38 20.40 24.25
C LYS A 4 3.85 20.28 24.22
N THR A 5 3.14 21.33 23.85
CA THR A 5 1.66 21.33 23.77
C THR A 5 1.17 20.42 22.65
N ILE A 6 1.82 20.45 21.48
CA ILE A 6 1.46 19.61 20.33
C ILE A 6 1.65 18.13 20.67
N LYS A 7 2.78 17.77 21.27
CA LYS A 7 3.07 16.39 21.71
C LYS A 7 2.04 15.88 22.72
N THR A 8 1.66 16.71 23.70
CA THR A 8 0.65 16.33 24.69
C THR A 8 -0.72 16.11 24.05
N VAL A 9 -1.16 17.00 23.16
CA VAL A 9 -2.44 16.86 22.45
C VAL A 9 -2.46 15.61 21.59
N LEU A 10 -1.40 15.36 20.81
CA LEU A 10 -1.31 14.17 19.96
C LEU A 10 -1.33 12.87 20.78
N SER A 11 -0.63 12.86 21.92
CA SER A 11 -0.64 11.71 22.83
C SER A 11 -2.04 11.48 23.44
N ALA A 12 -2.76 12.55 23.77
CA ALA A 12 -4.12 12.46 24.29
C ALA A 12 -5.09 11.93 23.22
N VAL A 13 -5.03 12.44 21.99
CA VAL A 13 -5.83 11.96 20.85
C VAL A 13 -5.55 10.47 20.60
N ARG A 14 -4.29 10.05 20.58
CA ARG A 14 -3.91 8.64 20.43
C ARG A 14 -4.54 7.77 21.51
N MET A 15 -4.46 8.19 22.77
CA MET A 15 -5.06 7.45 23.88
C MET A 15 -6.58 7.34 23.74
N LEU A 16 -7.26 8.41 23.33
CA LEU A 16 -8.71 8.40 23.09
C LEU A 16 -9.09 7.41 22.00
N VAL A 17 -8.38 7.40 20.87
CA VAL A 17 -8.63 6.45 19.77
C VAL A 17 -8.44 5.00 20.22
N ILE A 18 -7.37 4.71 20.97
CA ILE A 18 -7.11 3.35 21.49
C ILE A 18 -8.22 2.91 22.45
N VAL A 19 -8.60 3.79 23.39
CA VAL A 19 -9.65 3.48 24.37
C VAL A 19 -11.01 3.29 23.67
N ALA A 20 -11.35 4.16 22.71
CA ALA A 20 -12.59 4.03 21.93
C ALA A 20 -12.63 2.70 21.15
N GLY A 21 -11.54 2.34 20.46
CA GLY A 21 -11.44 1.07 19.74
C GLY A 21 -11.54 -0.14 20.67
N ALA A 22 -10.82 -0.13 21.79
CA ALA A 22 -10.86 -1.21 22.77
C ALA A 22 -12.27 -1.40 23.37
N LEU A 23 -12.96 -0.30 23.70
CA LEU A 23 -14.34 -0.35 24.20
C LEU A 23 -15.30 -0.92 23.16
N LEU A 24 -15.19 -0.50 21.89
CA LEU A 24 -16.01 -1.05 20.81
C LEU A 24 -15.77 -2.55 20.63
N CYS A 25 -14.52 -3.02 20.66
CA CYS A 25 -14.20 -4.45 20.60
C CYS A 25 -14.83 -5.26 21.75
N ILE A 26 -14.76 -4.73 22.98
CA ILE A 26 -15.39 -5.37 24.15
C ILE A 26 -16.91 -5.41 23.97
N MET A 27 -17.53 -4.31 23.55
CA MET A 27 -18.97 -4.24 23.33
C MET A 27 -19.45 -5.19 22.25
N ILE A 28 -18.74 -5.28 21.12
CA ILE A 28 -19.04 -6.21 20.02
C ILE A 28 -18.97 -7.65 20.53
N THR A 29 -17.86 -8.02 21.18
CA THR A 29 -17.66 -9.39 21.70
C THR A 29 -18.72 -9.74 22.75
N SER A 30 -19.11 -8.79 23.61
CA SER A 30 -20.15 -9.01 24.62
C SER A 30 -21.55 -9.23 24.05
N LYS A 31 -21.81 -8.77 22.82
CA LYS A 31 -23.10 -8.87 22.13
C LYS A 31 -23.14 -9.98 21.07
N SER A 32 -21.99 -10.58 20.76
CA SER A 32 -21.86 -11.66 19.78
C SER A 32 -22.22 -13.01 20.40
N GLY A 33 -22.96 -13.82 19.66
CA GLY A 33 -23.30 -15.20 20.01
C GLY A 33 -22.46 -16.22 19.23
N ALA A 34 -22.31 -17.43 19.77
CA ALA A 34 -21.51 -18.50 19.13
C ALA A 34 -22.15 -19.03 17.82
N ASP A 35 -23.49 -19.08 17.76
CA ASP A 35 -24.26 -19.48 16.59
C ASP A 35 -25.18 -18.32 16.18
N GLU A 36 -24.63 -17.39 15.41
CA GLU A 36 -25.38 -16.25 14.88
C GLU A 36 -25.29 -16.19 13.35
N THR A 37 -26.43 -15.94 12.70
CA THR A 37 -26.46 -15.67 11.27
C THR A 37 -25.97 -14.25 10.98
N PHE A 38 -25.56 -13.97 9.75
CA PHE A 38 -25.12 -12.63 9.33
C PHE A 38 -26.14 -11.53 9.67
N VAL A 39 -27.43 -11.80 9.50
CA VAL A 39 -28.51 -10.84 9.77
C VAL A 39 -28.62 -10.55 11.28
N GLU A 40 -28.54 -11.58 12.12
CA GLU A 40 -28.60 -11.44 13.58
C GLU A 40 -27.39 -10.68 14.14
N GLY A 41 -26.18 -10.96 13.61
CA GLY A 41 -24.98 -10.20 13.97
C GLY A 41 -25.09 -8.73 13.58
N GLN A 42 -25.63 -8.44 12.38
CA GLN A 42 -25.83 -7.07 11.89
C GLN A 42 -26.80 -6.27 12.77
N GLU A 43 -27.90 -6.88 13.22
CA GLU A 43 -28.83 -6.22 14.15
C GLU A 43 -28.23 -5.98 15.54
N ARG A 44 -27.42 -6.93 16.05
CA ARG A 44 -26.89 -6.87 17.42
C ARG A 44 -25.73 -5.90 17.60
N TYR A 45 -24.80 -5.89 16.64
CA TYR A 45 -23.56 -5.11 16.75
C TYR A 45 -23.10 -4.47 15.43
N GLY A 46 -23.87 -4.53 14.35
CA GLY A 46 -23.52 -3.92 13.07
C GLY A 46 -23.13 -2.44 13.19
N ALA A 47 -23.93 -1.64 13.90
CA ALA A 47 -23.63 -0.22 14.13
C ALA A 47 -22.33 0.01 14.95
N LEU A 48 -21.97 -0.91 15.85
CA LEU A 48 -20.72 -0.84 16.60
C LEU A 48 -19.52 -1.19 15.70
N LEU A 49 -19.70 -2.17 14.81
CA LEU A 49 -18.71 -2.59 13.83
C LEU A 49 -18.45 -1.48 12.80
N ASP A 50 -19.50 -0.81 12.31
CA ASP A 50 -19.38 0.32 11.40
C ASP A 50 -18.58 1.47 12.05
N ASN A 51 -18.89 1.81 13.30
CA ASN A 51 -18.15 2.83 14.04
C ASN A 51 -16.66 2.46 14.21
N LEU A 52 -16.36 1.18 14.46
CA LEU A 52 -14.99 0.69 14.52
C LEU A 52 -14.28 0.87 13.16
N PHE A 53 -14.95 0.51 12.05
CA PHE A 53 -14.40 0.71 10.71
C PHE A 53 -14.18 2.18 10.38
N TYR A 54 -15.09 3.08 10.74
CA TYR A 54 -14.88 4.52 10.53
C TYR A 54 -13.65 5.05 11.25
N ILE A 55 -13.38 4.60 12.49
CA ILE A 55 -12.15 4.96 13.21
C ILE A 55 -10.93 4.44 12.46
N ILE A 56 -10.95 3.18 12.03
CA ILE A 56 -9.83 2.56 11.28
C ILE A 56 -9.57 3.32 9.99
N TYR A 57 -10.60 3.63 9.20
CA TYR A 57 -10.44 4.36 7.95
C TYR A 57 -9.95 5.79 8.18
N ALA A 58 -10.52 6.51 9.14
CA ALA A 58 -10.09 7.88 9.44
C ALA A 58 -8.62 7.94 9.89
N VAL A 59 -8.23 7.07 10.82
CA VAL A 59 -6.84 7.02 11.32
C VAL A 59 -5.90 6.49 10.25
N GLY A 60 -6.30 5.45 9.52
CA GLY A 60 -5.51 4.86 8.44
C GLY A 60 -5.23 5.88 7.33
N ILE A 61 -6.25 6.63 6.90
CA ILE A 61 -6.10 7.71 5.91
C ILE A 61 -5.21 8.81 6.47
N ALA A 62 -5.42 9.26 7.71
CA ALA A 62 -4.61 10.32 8.32
C ALA A 62 -3.12 9.91 8.45
N CYS A 63 -2.85 8.69 8.89
CA CYS A 63 -1.50 8.15 9.00
C CYS A 63 -0.85 7.95 7.62
N GLY A 64 -1.60 7.41 6.66
CA GLY A 64 -1.13 7.25 5.28
C GLY A 64 -0.81 8.60 4.64
N ALA A 65 -1.70 9.58 4.76
CA ALA A 65 -1.49 10.94 4.29
C ALA A 65 -0.27 11.58 4.96
N ALA A 66 -0.13 11.45 6.28
CA ALA A 66 1.04 11.95 7.00
C ALA A 66 2.33 11.30 6.50
N ALA A 67 2.37 9.98 6.35
CA ALA A 67 3.56 9.27 5.85
C ALA A 67 3.98 9.74 4.46
N VAL A 68 3.01 9.91 3.54
CA VAL A 68 3.27 10.40 2.19
C VAL A 68 3.71 11.87 2.21
N LEU A 69 2.97 12.74 2.88
CA LEU A 69 3.24 14.18 2.92
C LEU A 69 4.58 14.49 3.61
N PHE A 70 4.86 13.88 4.76
CA PHE A 70 6.16 14.03 5.43
C PHE A 70 7.29 13.43 4.60
N GLY A 71 7.08 12.26 3.99
CA GLY A 71 8.05 11.65 3.10
C GLY A 71 8.40 12.57 1.91
N LEU A 72 7.38 13.13 1.27
CA LEU A 72 7.54 14.03 0.13
C LEU A 72 8.17 15.36 0.52
N TYR A 73 7.74 15.96 1.64
CA TYR A 73 8.32 17.20 2.17
C TYR A 73 9.80 17.02 2.54
N PHE A 74 10.13 15.95 3.25
CA PHE A 74 11.51 15.67 3.65
C PHE A 74 12.41 15.39 2.44
N PHE A 75 11.86 14.69 1.44
CA PHE A 75 12.55 14.45 0.18
C PHE A 75 12.79 15.75 -0.61
N ALA A 76 11.79 16.61 -0.76
CA ALA A 76 11.90 17.87 -1.47
C ALA A 76 12.89 18.84 -0.80
N THR A 77 12.89 18.89 0.54
CA THR A 77 13.80 19.76 1.31
C THR A 77 15.25 19.26 1.36
N ASN A 78 15.48 17.96 1.15
CA ASN A 78 16.81 17.35 1.19
C ASN A 78 17.21 16.67 -0.13
N LEU A 79 16.73 17.20 -1.25
CA LEU A 79 16.84 16.56 -2.56
C LEU A 79 18.30 16.21 -2.94
N LYS A 80 19.23 17.12 -2.66
CA LYS A 80 20.67 16.93 -2.95
C LYS A 80 21.28 15.76 -2.16
N ALA A 81 20.87 15.58 -0.90
CA ALA A 81 21.34 14.48 -0.06
C ALA A 81 20.62 13.14 -0.37
N LYS A 82 19.50 13.20 -1.10
CA LYS A 82 18.65 12.04 -1.43
C LYS A 82 18.61 11.73 -2.93
N MET A 83 19.63 12.18 -3.68
CA MET A 83 19.78 11.87 -5.10
C MET A 83 19.70 10.37 -5.39
N GLY A 84 20.27 9.50 -4.52
CA GLY A 84 20.17 8.05 -4.69
C GLY A 84 18.73 7.53 -4.69
N THR A 85 17.86 8.09 -3.84
CA THR A 85 16.43 7.76 -3.82
C THR A 85 15.73 8.27 -5.07
N LEU A 86 16.06 9.49 -5.54
CA LEU A 86 15.52 10.03 -6.79
C LEU A 86 15.90 9.15 -7.99
N ILE A 87 17.16 8.73 -8.06
CA ILE A 87 17.67 7.82 -9.10
C ILE A 87 16.96 6.47 -9.03
N GLY A 88 16.75 5.93 -7.83
CA GLY A 88 15.99 4.69 -7.64
C GLY A 88 14.54 4.80 -8.13
N ILE A 89 13.84 5.88 -7.77
CA ILE A 89 12.46 6.15 -8.24
C ILE A 89 12.45 6.34 -9.75
N ALA A 90 13.37 7.12 -10.31
CA ALA A 90 13.47 7.33 -11.75
C ALA A 90 13.73 6.01 -12.48
N GLY A 91 14.64 5.18 -11.99
CA GLY A 91 14.90 3.84 -12.52
C GLY A 91 13.67 2.95 -12.47
N PHE A 92 12.94 2.94 -11.35
CA PHE A 92 11.68 2.20 -11.20
C PHE A 92 10.63 2.66 -12.22
N VAL A 93 10.45 3.98 -12.39
CA VAL A 93 9.50 4.55 -13.36
C VAL A 93 9.91 4.21 -14.80
N VAL A 94 11.19 4.35 -15.15
CA VAL A 94 11.70 4.01 -16.48
C VAL A 94 11.49 2.53 -16.79
N LEU A 95 11.81 1.65 -15.84
CA LEU A 95 11.55 0.21 -16.00
C LEU A 95 10.06 -0.09 -16.15
N GLY A 96 9.20 0.59 -15.40
CA GLY A 96 7.74 0.48 -15.55
C GLY A 96 7.29 0.91 -16.94
N LEU A 97 7.73 2.08 -17.42
CA LEU A 97 7.37 2.56 -18.75
C LEU A 97 7.85 1.61 -19.87
N VAL A 98 9.07 1.11 -19.78
CA VAL A 98 9.60 0.12 -20.73
C VAL A 98 8.77 -1.17 -20.69
N SER A 99 8.39 -1.64 -19.50
CA SER A 99 7.62 -2.87 -19.34
C SER A 99 6.23 -2.76 -19.96
N PHE A 100 5.53 -1.66 -19.70
CA PHE A 100 4.13 -1.48 -20.13
C PHE A 100 3.97 -0.96 -21.56
N TYR A 101 4.93 -0.18 -22.08
CA TYR A 101 4.78 0.49 -23.38
C TYR A 101 5.79 0.03 -24.45
N ALA A 102 6.85 -0.68 -24.08
CA ALA A 102 7.83 -1.19 -25.06
C ALA A 102 7.86 -2.72 -25.15
N LEU A 103 7.61 -3.43 -24.05
CA LEU A 103 7.67 -4.91 -24.00
C LEU A 103 6.31 -5.58 -23.98
N ALA A 104 5.33 -5.00 -23.29
CA ALA A 104 3.98 -5.53 -23.27
C ALA A 104 3.29 -5.32 -24.61
N ASP A 105 2.61 -6.37 -25.08
CA ASP A 105 1.73 -6.30 -26.24
C ASP A 105 0.28 -6.15 -25.77
N SER A 106 -0.49 -5.29 -26.45
CA SER A 106 -1.92 -5.08 -26.18
C SER A 106 -2.81 -6.12 -26.85
N THR A 107 -2.26 -7.03 -27.66
CA THR A 107 -3.05 -8.08 -28.32
C THR A 107 -3.77 -8.96 -27.29
N VAL A 108 -5.08 -9.06 -27.42
CA VAL A 108 -5.88 -10.04 -26.67
C VAL A 108 -5.65 -11.40 -27.32
N LEU A 109 -5.06 -12.33 -26.58
CA LEU A 109 -4.72 -13.63 -27.13
C LEU A 109 -5.99 -14.37 -27.52
N ARG A 110 -6.04 -14.93 -28.74
CA ARG A 110 -7.20 -15.66 -29.31
C ARG A 110 -7.72 -16.82 -28.42
N ALA A 111 -6.92 -17.25 -27.45
CA ALA A 111 -7.30 -18.22 -26.42
C ALA A 111 -8.31 -17.67 -25.39
N TYR A 112 -8.30 -16.35 -25.13
CA TYR A 112 -9.31 -15.69 -24.30
C TYR A 112 -10.66 -15.57 -25.04
N GLU A 113 -10.63 -15.26 -26.34
CA GLU A 113 -11.83 -15.30 -27.19
C GLU A 113 -12.42 -16.72 -27.28
N ALA A 114 -11.57 -17.75 -27.39
CA ALA A 114 -12.01 -19.15 -27.44
C ALA A 114 -12.54 -19.69 -26.10
N SER A 115 -12.17 -19.10 -24.97
CA SER A 115 -12.64 -19.48 -23.62
C SER A 115 -13.87 -18.69 -23.16
N GLY A 116 -14.39 -17.78 -23.98
CA GLY A 116 -15.56 -16.96 -23.68
C GLY A 116 -15.30 -15.83 -22.67
N ILE A 117 -14.02 -15.57 -22.33
CA ILE A 117 -13.61 -14.50 -21.43
C ILE A 117 -13.26 -13.27 -22.28
N THR A 118 -14.10 -12.24 -22.21
CA THR A 118 -13.81 -10.96 -22.86
C THR A 118 -12.79 -10.18 -22.03
N VAL A 119 -11.52 -10.23 -22.44
CA VAL A 119 -10.45 -9.41 -21.85
C VAL A 119 -10.30 -8.15 -22.70
N THR A 120 -10.31 -6.98 -22.07
CA THR A 120 -10.07 -5.72 -22.78
C THR A 120 -8.57 -5.55 -23.08
N GLU A 121 -8.23 -4.78 -24.11
CA GLU A 121 -6.83 -4.47 -24.45
C GLU A 121 -6.06 -3.88 -23.26
N GLY A 122 -6.72 -3.06 -22.44
CA GLY A 122 -6.13 -2.48 -21.24
C GLY A 122 -5.80 -3.49 -20.14
N GLU A 123 -6.66 -4.50 -19.94
CA GLU A 123 -6.40 -5.59 -18.99
C GLU A 123 -5.27 -6.50 -19.47
N SER A 124 -5.22 -6.79 -20.78
CA SER A 124 -4.13 -7.56 -21.40
C SER A 124 -2.78 -6.86 -21.23
N LEU A 125 -2.74 -5.56 -21.53
CA LEU A 125 -1.53 -4.74 -21.39
C LEU A 125 -1.12 -4.59 -19.91
N PHE A 126 -2.07 -4.48 -18.99
CA PHE A 126 -1.76 -4.40 -17.57
C PHE A 126 -1.16 -5.71 -17.03
N ALA A 127 -1.73 -6.85 -17.43
CA ALA A 127 -1.21 -8.16 -17.06
C ALA A 127 0.18 -8.41 -17.66
N GLY A 128 0.35 -8.19 -18.96
CA GLY A 128 1.63 -8.37 -19.65
C GLY A 128 2.71 -7.40 -19.13
N GLY A 129 2.38 -6.12 -19.02
CA GLY A 129 3.27 -5.08 -18.50
C GLY A 129 3.69 -5.32 -17.06
N GLY A 130 2.75 -5.73 -16.20
CA GLY A 130 3.03 -6.10 -14.81
C GLY A 130 4.01 -7.27 -14.69
N MET A 131 3.83 -8.31 -15.52
CA MET A 131 4.72 -9.47 -15.54
C MET A 131 6.14 -9.10 -15.98
N TYR A 132 6.29 -8.39 -17.11
CA TYR A 132 7.60 -7.89 -17.55
C TYR A 132 8.26 -6.99 -16.51
N PHE A 133 7.48 -6.15 -15.84
CA PHE A 133 7.99 -5.25 -14.83
C PHE A 133 8.60 -6.00 -13.64
N VAL A 134 7.90 -7.02 -13.12
CA VAL A 134 8.42 -7.88 -12.05
C VAL A 134 9.67 -8.63 -12.50
N TYR A 135 9.70 -9.15 -13.73
CA TYR A 135 10.88 -9.85 -14.26
C TYR A 135 12.10 -8.95 -14.38
N LEU A 136 11.94 -7.73 -14.88
CA LEU A 136 13.03 -6.77 -14.97
C LEU A 136 13.52 -6.31 -13.60
N LEU A 137 12.61 -6.05 -12.65
CA LEU A 137 12.99 -5.75 -11.27
C LEU A 137 13.76 -6.91 -10.63
N GLY A 138 13.34 -8.15 -10.89
CA GLY A 138 14.04 -9.35 -10.45
C GLY A 138 15.45 -9.46 -11.00
N LEU A 139 15.64 -9.20 -12.30
CA LEU A 139 16.97 -9.19 -12.94
C LEU A 139 17.87 -8.08 -12.35
N VAL A 140 17.34 -6.87 -12.16
CA VAL A 140 18.08 -5.77 -11.55
C VAL A 140 18.48 -6.11 -10.11
N ALA A 141 17.58 -6.73 -9.34
CA ALA A 141 17.87 -7.19 -7.98
C ALA A 141 19.01 -8.22 -7.96
N LEU A 142 18.93 -9.27 -8.79
CA LEU A 142 19.99 -10.27 -8.91
C LEU A 142 21.33 -9.64 -9.32
N GLY A 143 21.32 -8.76 -10.32
CA GLY A 143 22.52 -8.04 -10.76
C GLY A 143 23.11 -7.18 -9.63
N SER A 144 22.27 -6.48 -8.87
CA SER A 144 22.72 -5.66 -7.74
C SER A 144 23.37 -6.49 -6.63
N ILE A 145 22.84 -7.68 -6.35
CA ILE A 145 23.41 -8.62 -5.37
C ILE A 145 24.80 -9.07 -5.83
N VAL A 146 24.93 -9.50 -7.08
CA VAL A 146 26.21 -9.94 -7.64
C VAL A 146 27.25 -8.82 -7.57
N VAL A 147 26.90 -7.61 -7.99
CA VAL A 147 27.80 -6.45 -7.92
C VAL A 147 28.20 -6.11 -6.47
N ALA A 148 27.26 -6.19 -5.53
CA ALA A 148 27.55 -5.94 -4.12
C ALA A 148 28.52 -6.97 -3.54
N GLU A 149 28.32 -8.26 -3.83
CA GLU A 149 29.20 -9.33 -3.36
C GLU A 149 30.59 -9.27 -3.99
N VAL A 150 30.70 -9.00 -5.30
CA VAL A 150 31.99 -8.83 -5.98
C VAL A 150 32.77 -7.65 -5.39
N ASN A 151 32.10 -6.51 -5.18
CA ASN A 151 32.75 -5.35 -4.59
C ASN A 151 33.24 -5.63 -3.16
N LYS A 152 32.47 -6.40 -2.38
CA LYS A 152 32.85 -6.81 -1.03
C LYS A 152 33.98 -7.85 -1.00
N ALA A 153 34.13 -8.65 -2.05
CA ALA A 153 35.23 -9.60 -2.17
C ALA A 153 36.55 -8.94 -2.63
N ILE A 154 36.46 -7.82 -3.37
CA ILE A 154 37.62 -7.08 -3.89
C ILE A 154 38.13 -6.03 -2.89
N LYS A 155 37.25 -5.42 -2.09
CA LYS A 155 37.59 -4.46 -1.02
C LYS A 155 37.76 -5.15 0.32
#